data_AF-A0A7V3W3G5-F1
#
_entry.id   AF-A0A7V3W3G5-F1
#
_cell.length_a   1.000
_cell.length_b   1.000
_cell.length_c   1.000
_cell.angle_alpha   90.00
_cell.angle_beta   90.00
_cell.angle_gamma   90.00
#
_symmetry.space_group_name_H-M   'P 1'
#
loop_
_entity.id
_entity.type
_entity.pdbx_description
1 polymer ?
#
loop_
_entity_poly.entity_id
_entity_poly.type
_entity_poly.pdbx_seq_one_letter_code
_entity_poly.pdbx_strand_id
1 'polypeptide(L)'
;VCACAEHKAVDLVSPSFSSRVPNRVAVLPMDNMSTDLDATPLIRPIVQERMIYRGYNCLPLEQVDEVLKEKGVMVSHDVYMFRPQELGQMLGVDAVVYGTVDEFNKHYAVLFADIIVGLKLAMVDTMSGDTLWRSEHSASQNTALNTLLVALQYYDKPADALAAAAAYNAAFAVLSAYRPYAEEAAAQAMASLPPGPMGARPYPWDLNQRALDNDPVLLFMGKSSSITTYSPRSPAGSRQKVQPETAPRQMAPGPPGKGQPRENIIIKREPAYDRPQDRNSQQPTPLPVPNPERVEQRKKARAKQGEKQEPGN
;
A
#
# COMPACT_ATOMS: atom_id res chain seq x y z
N VAL A 1 0.34 22.13 -15.91
CA VAL A 1 -0.75 21.77 -16.85
C VAL A 1 -0.34 20.43 -17.48
N CYS A 2 -0.84 19.32 -16.94
CA CYS A 2 -0.56 18.00 -17.52
C CYS A 2 -1.41 17.86 -18.77
N ALA A 3 -0.77 17.79 -19.94
CA ALA A 3 -1.41 17.34 -21.16
C ALA A 3 -1.45 15.82 -21.10
N CYS A 4 -2.57 15.26 -20.63
CA CYS A 4 -2.79 13.82 -20.67
C CYS A 4 -2.93 13.42 -22.14
N ALA A 5 -1.97 12.65 -22.67
CA ALA A 5 -2.12 12.04 -23.97
C ALA A 5 -3.33 11.11 -23.92
N GLU A 6 -4.29 11.37 -24.81
CA GLU A 6 -5.61 10.78 -24.80
C GLU A 6 -5.54 9.35 -25.36
N HIS A 7 -5.24 8.38 -24.52
CA HIS A 7 -5.68 7.01 -24.76
C HIS A 7 -7.16 6.92 -24.45
N LYS A 8 -7.88 6.24 -25.35
CA LYS A 8 -9.34 6.14 -25.33
C LYS A 8 -9.77 5.43 -24.05
N ALA A 9 -10.13 6.21 -23.04
CA ALA A 9 -10.68 5.69 -21.80
C ALA A 9 -11.98 4.94 -22.11
N VAL A 10 -12.03 3.65 -21.80
CA VAL A 10 -13.24 2.83 -21.95
C VAL A 10 -13.74 2.47 -20.57
N ASP A 11 -14.72 3.23 -20.09
CA ASP A 11 -15.42 2.95 -18.84
C ASP A 11 -16.80 2.36 -19.13
N LEU A 12 -17.04 1.15 -18.63
CA LEU A 12 -18.31 0.44 -18.77
C LEU A 12 -18.74 -0.05 -17.39
N VAL A 13 -19.91 0.44 -16.94
CA VAL A 13 -20.60 -0.07 -15.75
C VAL A 13 -21.86 -0.76 -16.21
N SER A 14 -22.02 -2.02 -15.85
CA SER A 14 -23.24 -2.78 -16.18
C SER A 14 -24.43 -2.24 -15.39
N PRO A 15 -25.63 -2.08 -15.99
CA PRO A 15 -26.85 -1.72 -15.26
C PRO A 15 -27.17 -2.71 -14.12
N SER A 16 -26.75 -3.97 -14.27
CA SER A 16 -26.93 -5.01 -13.26
C SER A 16 -26.10 -4.78 -11.98
N PHE A 17 -25.12 -3.88 -12.02
CA PHE A 17 -24.25 -3.58 -10.88
C PHE A 17 -25.06 -3.17 -9.63
N SER A 18 -26.04 -2.27 -9.78
CA SER A 18 -26.86 -1.79 -8.65
C SER A 18 -27.69 -2.91 -7.99
N SER A 19 -28.04 -3.94 -8.76
CA SER A 19 -28.80 -5.09 -8.24
C SER A 19 -27.92 -6.18 -7.61
N ARG A 20 -26.64 -6.20 -7.96
CA ARG A 20 -25.66 -7.23 -7.57
C ARG A 20 -24.34 -6.59 -7.17
N VAL A 21 -24.36 -5.84 -6.08
CA VAL A 21 -23.13 -5.24 -5.52
C VAL A 21 -22.32 -6.33 -4.82
N PRO A 22 -21.11 -6.68 -5.29
CA PRO A 22 -20.31 -7.73 -4.68
C PRO A 22 -19.75 -7.27 -3.34
N ASN A 23 -19.79 -8.15 -2.33
CA ASN A 23 -19.26 -7.85 -1.01
C ASN A 23 -17.81 -8.29 -0.89
N ARG A 24 -17.54 -9.58 -1.13
CA ARG A 24 -16.19 -10.14 -1.12
C ARG A 24 -15.62 -10.15 -2.53
N VAL A 25 -14.46 -9.54 -2.69
CA VAL A 25 -13.78 -9.40 -3.98
C VAL A 25 -12.37 -9.99 -3.90
N ALA A 26 -11.95 -10.71 -4.94
CA ALA A 26 -10.55 -11.14 -5.08
C ALA A 26 -9.88 -10.42 -6.25
N VAL A 27 -8.68 -9.87 -6.00
CA VAL A 27 -7.83 -9.31 -7.05
C VAL A 27 -6.91 -10.40 -7.57
N LEU A 28 -7.18 -10.85 -8.78
CA LEU A 28 -6.43 -11.93 -9.41
C LEU A 28 -5.01 -11.48 -9.80
N PRO A 29 -4.07 -12.41 -9.98
CA PRO A 29 -2.81 -12.12 -10.65
C PRO A 29 -3.06 -11.45 -12.00
N MET A 30 -2.38 -10.34 -12.26
CA MET A 30 -2.58 -9.55 -13.47
C MET A 30 -1.65 -10.01 -14.59
N ASP A 31 -2.16 -10.03 -15.80
CA ASP A 31 -1.35 -10.28 -16.98
C ASP A 31 -0.44 -9.09 -17.28
N ASN A 32 0.76 -9.38 -17.74
CA ASN A 32 1.76 -8.39 -18.09
C ASN A 32 2.07 -8.48 -19.59
N MET A 33 1.64 -7.48 -20.35
CA MET A 33 1.96 -7.34 -21.79
C MET A 33 3.18 -6.45 -22.04
N SER A 34 3.75 -5.87 -20.97
CA SER A 34 4.95 -5.04 -21.07
C SER A 34 6.23 -5.89 -21.03
N THR A 35 7.37 -5.25 -21.30
CA THR A 35 8.70 -5.88 -21.19
C THR A 35 9.25 -5.89 -19.77
N ASP A 36 8.66 -5.15 -18.85
CA ASP A 36 9.17 -4.94 -17.49
C ASP A 36 8.50 -5.92 -16.51
N LEU A 37 9.29 -6.69 -15.77
CA LEU A 37 8.78 -7.69 -14.84
C LEU A 37 8.21 -7.07 -13.56
N ASP A 38 8.59 -5.84 -13.22
CA ASP A 38 8.15 -5.15 -12.01
C ASP A 38 6.74 -4.55 -12.12
N ALA A 39 6.15 -4.57 -13.33
CA ALA A 39 4.84 -3.99 -13.62
C ALA A 39 3.71 -4.58 -12.75
N THR A 40 3.52 -5.90 -12.80
CA THR A 40 2.44 -6.59 -12.05
C THR A 40 2.62 -6.51 -10.53
N PRO A 41 3.81 -6.80 -9.95
CA PRO A 41 4.04 -6.67 -8.51
C PRO A 41 3.79 -5.25 -7.97
N LEU A 42 3.99 -4.22 -8.79
CA LEU A 42 3.76 -2.83 -8.39
C LEU A 42 2.28 -2.45 -8.49
N ILE A 43 1.60 -2.79 -9.60
CA ILE A 43 0.23 -2.31 -9.87
C ILE A 43 -0.82 -3.06 -9.08
N ARG A 44 -0.69 -4.38 -8.93
CA ARG A 44 -1.72 -5.22 -8.28
C ARG A 44 -2.02 -4.79 -6.83
N PRO A 45 -1.02 -4.51 -5.96
CA PRO A 45 -1.28 -3.97 -4.62
C PRO A 45 -1.95 -2.60 -4.62
N ILE A 46 -1.54 -1.69 -5.53
CA ILE A 46 -2.16 -0.35 -5.66
C ILE A 46 -3.64 -0.49 -5.99
N VAL A 47 -3.98 -1.39 -6.91
CA VAL A 47 -5.36 -1.65 -7.32
C VAL A 47 -6.20 -2.22 -6.17
N GLN A 48 -5.65 -3.18 -5.41
CA GLN A 48 -6.33 -3.71 -4.23
C GLN A 48 -6.54 -2.64 -3.15
N GLU A 49 -5.51 -1.85 -2.84
CA GLU A 49 -5.59 -0.78 -1.83
C GLU A 49 -6.70 0.22 -2.17
N ARG A 50 -6.77 0.63 -3.45
CA ARG A 50 -7.81 1.53 -3.96
C ARG A 50 -9.20 0.91 -3.90
N MET A 51 -9.36 -0.37 -4.18
CA MET A 51 -10.64 -1.06 -3.99
C MET A 51 -11.07 -1.10 -2.52
N ILE A 52 -10.14 -1.31 -1.60
CA ILE A 52 -10.42 -1.25 -0.16
C ILE A 52 -10.86 0.16 0.24
N TYR A 53 -10.20 1.22 -0.26
CA TYR A 53 -10.64 2.60 -0.02
C TYR A 53 -12.02 2.92 -0.60
N ARG A 54 -12.41 2.27 -1.70
CA ARG A 54 -13.77 2.35 -2.26
C ARG A 54 -14.79 1.53 -1.47
N GLY A 55 -14.37 0.77 -0.46
CA GLY A 55 -15.23 0.02 0.44
C GLY A 55 -15.62 -1.38 -0.03
N TYR A 56 -14.79 -2.02 -0.84
CA TYR A 56 -14.90 -3.45 -1.14
C TYR A 56 -14.14 -4.27 -0.09
N ASN A 57 -14.64 -5.47 0.24
CA ASN A 57 -13.92 -6.40 1.09
C ASN A 57 -12.98 -7.27 0.24
N CYS A 58 -11.74 -6.81 0.06
CA CYS A 58 -10.76 -7.52 -0.75
C CYS A 58 -10.06 -8.62 0.05
N LEU A 59 -9.97 -9.83 -0.52
CA LEU A 59 -9.10 -10.88 0.03
C LEU A 59 -7.62 -10.43 -0.04
N PRO A 60 -6.78 -10.79 0.94
CA PRO A 60 -5.33 -10.59 0.89
C PRO A 60 -4.71 -11.24 -0.36
N LEU A 61 -3.76 -10.56 -1.02
CA LEU A 61 -3.15 -11.08 -2.26
C LEU A 61 -2.42 -12.41 -2.04
N GLU A 62 -1.73 -12.53 -0.91
CA GLU A 62 -1.01 -13.76 -0.53
C GLU A 62 -1.96 -14.96 -0.44
N GLN A 63 -3.13 -14.77 0.19
CA GLN A 63 -4.15 -15.80 0.29
C GLN A 63 -4.72 -16.18 -1.08
N VAL A 64 -4.95 -15.20 -1.96
CA VAL A 64 -5.40 -15.46 -3.34
C VAL A 64 -4.35 -16.29 -4.08
N ASP A 65 -3.08 -15.94 -3.96
CA ASP A 65 -1.99 -16.62 -4.65
C ASP A 65 -1.76 -18.05 -4.14
N GLU A 66 -1.88 -18.28 -2.83
CA GLU A 66 -1.80 -19.62 -2.23
C GLU A 66 -2.91 -20.54 -2.75
N VAL A 67 -4.16 -20.08 -2.71
CA VAL A 67 -5.31 -20.87 -3.18
C VAL A 67 -5.22 -21.16 -4.67
N LEU A 68 -4.78 -20.20 -5.48
CA LEU A 68 -4.60 -20.39 -6.92
C LEU A 68 -3.48 -21.41 -7.22
N LYS A 69 -2.36 -21.33 -6.52
CA LYS A 69 -1.23 -22.27 -6.66
C LYS A 69 -1.62 -23.70 -6.31
N GLU A 70 -2.39 -23.91 -5.23
CA GLU A 70 -2.89 -25.24 -4.84
C GLU A 70 -3.75 -25.90 -5.92
N LYS A 71 -4.37 -25.08 -6.78
CA LYS A 71 -5.25 -25.52 -7.87
C LYS A 71 -4.53 -25.62 -9.22
N GLY A 72 -3.21 -25.42 -9.24
CA GLY A 72 -2.37 -25.58 -10.43
C GLY A 72 -2.23 -24.32 -11.28
N VAL A 73 -2.67 -23.15 -10.80
CA VAL A 73 -2.44 -21.86 -11.46
C VAL A 73 -1.01 -21.42 -11.15
N MET A 74 -0.14 -21.47 -12.16
CA MET A 74 1.27 -21.09 -12.00
C MET A 74 1.59 -19.76 -12.70
N VAL A 75 0.89 -19.47 -13.80
CA VAL A 75 1.03 -18.25 -14.59
C VAL A 75 -0.22 -17.40 -14.43
N SER A 76 -0.09 -16.07 -14.46
CA SER A 76 -1.24 -15.15 -14.37
C SER A 76 -2.31 -15.45 -15.43
N HIS A 77 -1.88 -15.86 -16.62
CA HIS A 77 -2.76 -16.14 -17.74
C HIS A 77 -3.59 -17.43 -17.55
N ASP A 78 -3.16 -18.35 -16.69
CA ASP A 78 -3.89 -19.61 -16.43
C ASP A 78 -5.25 -19.33 -15.78
N VAL A 79 -5.40 -18.19 -15.11
CA VAL A 79 -6.65 -17.78 -14.45
C VAL A 79 -7.80 -17.63 -15.45
N TYR A 80 -7.52 -17.26 -16.70
CA TYR A 80 -8.53 -17.13 -17.75
C TYR A 80 -9.04 -18.47 -18.28
N MET A 81 -8.38 -19.59 -17.96
CA MET A 81 -8.84 -20.93 -18.33
C MET A 81 -10.00 -21.42 -17.45
N PHE A 82 -10.14 -20.86 -16.25
CA PHE A 82 -11.19 -21.22 -15.30
C PHE A 82 -12.43 -20.38 -15.55
N ARG A 83 -13.60 -20.97 -15.30
CA ARG A 83 -14.84 -20.18 -15.32
C ARG A 83 -14.89 -19.27 -14.09
N PRO A 84 -15.46 -18.05 -14.19
CA PRO A 84 -15.62 -17.15 -13.05
C PRO A 84 -16.32 -17.81 -11.84
N GLN A 85 -17.26 -18.73 -12.10
CA GLN A 85 -17.95 -19.52 -11.09
C GLN A 85 -17.01 -20.44 -10.31
N GLU A 86 -16.04 -21.06 -10.99
CA GLU A 86 -15.06 -21.97 -10.38
C GLU A 86 -14.08 -21.17 -9.52
N LEU A 87 -13.60 -20.03 -10.02
CA LEU A 87 -12.75 -19.11 -9.28
C LEU A 87 -13.44 -18.59 -8.01
N GLY A 88 -14.73 -18.23 -8.11
CA GLY A 88 -15.53 -17.82 -6.96
C GLY A 88 -15.68 -18.92 -5.92
N GLN A 89 -15.91 -20.17 -6.33
CA GLN A 89 -15.99 -21.31 -5.42
C GLN A 89 -14.66 -21.64 -4.75
N MET A 90 -13.55 -21.54 -5.49
CA MET A 90 -12.20 -21.78 -4.98
C MET A 90 -11.79 -20.73 -3.95
N LEU A 91 -12.04 -19.46 -4.25
CA LEU A 91 -11.62 -18.33 -3.41
C LEU A 91 -12.65 -17.95 -2.34
N GLY A 92 -13.91 -18.39 -2.49
CA GLY A 92 -15.02 -18.02 -1.60
C GLY A 92 -15.42 -16.54 -1.72
N VAL A 93 -15.47 -16.02 -2.96
CA VAL A 93 -15.75 -14.60 -3.28
C VAL A 93 -16.92 -14.42 -4.23
N ASP A 94 -17.57 -13.26 -4.13
CA ASP A 94 -18.74 -12.89 -4.93
C ASP A 94 -18.35 -12.29 -6.28
N ALA A 95 -17.19 -11.62 -6.35
CA ALA A 95 -16.64 -11.11 -7.60
C ALA A 95 -15.13 -11.30 -7.67
N VAL A 96 -14.63 -11.45 -8.90
CA VAL A 96 -13.21 -11.50 -9.21
C VAL A 96 -12.84 -10.32 -10.08
N VAL A 97 -11.65 -9.76 -9.85
CA VAL A 97 -11.10 -8.65 -10.62
C VAL A 97 -9.93 -9.15 -11.44
N TYR A 98 -10.12 -9.10 -12.75
CA TYR A 98 -9.08 -9.31 -13.75
C TYR A 98 -8.35 -7.99 -14.00
N GLY A 99 -7.05 -8.08 -14.22
CA GLY A 99 -6.23 -6.94 -14.60
C GLY A 99 -5.21 -7.33 -15.66
N THR A 100 -4.94 -6.40 -16.56
CA THR A 100 -3.89 -6.50 -17.57
C THR A 100 -3.12 -5.19 -17.58
N VAL A 101 -1.80 -5.28 -17.46
CA VAL A 101 -0.90 -4.15 -17.67
C VAL A 101 -0.51 -4.17 -19.15
N ASP A 102 -1.07 -3.24 -19.92
CA ASP A 102 -0.80 -3.15 -21.36
C ASP A 102 0.58 -2.53 -21.63
N GLU A 103 0.85 -1.41 -20.95
CA GLU A 103 2.06 -0.63 -21.13
C GLU A 103 2.71 -0.36 -19.78
N PHE A 104 4.01 -0.59 -19.72
CA PHE A 104 4.84 -0.26 -18.58
C PHE A 104 6.26 -0.06 -19.10
N ASN A 105 6.51 1.11 -19.68
CA ASN A 105 7.75 1.38 -20.37
C ASN A 105 8.23 2.81 -20.13
N LYS A 106 9.53 2.98 -20.31
CA LYS A 106 10.21 4.27 -20.35
C LYS A 106 10.93 4.39 -21.67
N HIS A 107 10.50 5.28 -22.56
CA HIS A 107 11.29 5.59 -23.74
C HIS A 107 12.19 6.78 -23.48
N TYR A 108 13.44 6.62 -23.87
CA TYR A 108 14.43 7.68 -23.82
C TYR A 108 14.88 8.00 -25.24
N ALA A 109 14.56 9.20 -25.68
CA ALA A 109 15.17 9.83 -26.83
C ALA A 109 16.00 11.02 -26.33
N VAL A 110 17.11 11.32 -26.99
CA VAL A 110 18.00 12.44 -26.61
C VAL A 110 17.22 13.75 -26.38
N LEU A 111 16.19 13.99 -27.19
CA LEU A 111 15.36 15.19 -27.14
C LEU A 111 14.18 15.12 -26.15
N PHE A 112 13.72 13.94 -25.75
CA PHE A 112 12.63 13.80 -24.79
C PHE A 112 12.64 12.40 -24.17
N ALA A 113 12.16 12.31 -22.94
CA ALA A 113 11.87 11.05 -22.29
C ALA A 113 10.37 10.96 -22.03
N ASP A 114 9.82 9.76 -22.12
CA ASP A 114 8.45 9.47 -21.74
C ASP A 114 8.39 8.29 -20.77
N ILE A 115 7.31 8.25 -20.00
CA ILE A 115 6.95 7.13 -19.14
C ILE A 115 5.48 6.91 -19.36
N ILE A 116 5.09 5.68 -19.65
CA ILE A 116 3.71 5.31 -19.91
C ILE A 116 3.35 4.08 -19.09
N VAL A 117 2.22 4.18 -18.39
CA VAL A 117 1.62 3.08 -17.64
C VAL A 117 0.17 2.92 -18.09
N GLY A 118 -0.14 1.79 -18.72
CA GLY A 118 -1.47 1.44 -19.22
C GLY A 118 -2.08 0.29 -18.42
N LEU A 119 -3.33 0.44 -18.00
CA LEU A 119 -4.03 -0.51 -17.15
C LEU A 119 -5.45 -0.78 -17.67
N LYS A 120 -5.74 -2.08 -17.86
CA LYS A 120 -7.09 -2.61 -18.08
C LYS A 120 -7.55 -3.38 -16.86
N LEU A 121 -8.75 -3.08 -16.40
CA LEU A 121 -9.39 -3.74 -15.27
C LEU A 121 -10.80 -4.20 -15.66
N ALA A 122 -11.18 -5.38 -15.16
CA ALA A 122 -12.55 -5.86 -15.29
C ALA A 122 -12.98 -6.59 -14.01
N MET A 123 -14.15 -6.25 -13.50
CA MET A 123 -14.80 -6.93 -12.38
C MET A 123 -15.91 -7.81 -12.91
N VAL A 124 -15.86 -9.09 -12.57
CA VAL A 124 -16.81 -10.11 -13.02
C VAL A 124 -17.46 -10.76 -11.81
N ASP A 125 -18.79 -10.88 -11.86
CA ASP A 125 -19.57 -11.59 -10.86
C ASP A 125 -19.31 -13.10 -10.97
N THR A 126 -18.98 -13.76 -9.86
CA THR A 126 -18.71 -15.19 -9.86
C THR A 126 -19.98 -16.02 -9.91
N MET A 127 -21.13 -15.48 -9.50
CA MET A 127 -22.40 -16.22 -9.56
C MET A 127 -22.95 -16.28 -10.99
N SER A 128 -23.10 -15.12 -11.63
CA SER A 128 -23.66 -15.03 -12.99
C SER A 128 -22.62 -15.21 -14.09
N GLY A 129 -21.37 -14.83 -13.85
CA GLY A 129 -20.35 -14.68 -14.90
C GLY A 129 -20.47 -13.36 -15.68
N ASP A 130 -21.39 -12.47 -15.30
CA ASP A 130 -21.57 -11.18 -15.95
C ASP A 130 -20.40 -10.24 -15.61
N THR A 131 -19.91 -9.49 -16.60
CA THR A 131 -18.98 -8.38 -16.35
C THR A 131 -19.75 -7.22 -15.73
N LEU A 132 -19.48 -6.94 -14.47
CA LEU A 132 -20.13 -5.87 -13.69
C LEU A 132 -19.54 -4.50 -14.04
N TRP A 133 -18.22 -4.46 -14.24
CA TRP A 133 -17.49 -3.24 -14.55
C TRP A 133 -16.25 -3.53 -15.38
N ARG A 134 -15.90 -2.62 -16.30
CA ARG A 134 -14.67 -2.65 -17.08
C ARG A 134 -14.15 -1.22 -17.24
N SER A 135 -12.84 -1.08 -17.17
CA SER A 135 -12.13 0.18 -17.29
C SER A 135 -10.81 -0.03 -18.01
N GLU A 136 -10.46 0.90 -18.89
CA GLU A 136 -9.16 0.95 -19.58
C GLU A 136 -8.65 2.39 -19.55
N HIS A 137 -7.52 2.63 -18.91
CA HIS A 137 -6.89 3.96 -18.81
C HIS A 137 -5.37 3.83 -18.88
N SER A 138 -4.71 4.89 -19.36
CA SER A 138 -3.26 5.01 -19.26
C SER A 138 -2.86 6.39 -18.75
N ALA A 139 -1.80 6.42 -17.95
CA ALA A 139 -1.14 7.64 -17.54
C ALA A 139 0.21 7.73 -18.24
N SER A 140 0.51 8.90 -18.81
CA SER A 140 1.80 9.16 -19.42
C SER A 140 2.33 10.53 -19.02
N GLN A 141 3.65 10.62 -18.89
CA GLN A 141 4.34 11.89 -18.77
C GLN A 141 5.45 11.97 -19.80
N ASN A 142 5.41 13.05 -20.58
CA ASN A 142 6.44 13.38 -21.57
C ASN A 142 7.23 14.61 -21.09
N THR A 143 8.55 14.55 -21.18
CA THR A 143 9.42 15.64 -20.75
C THR A 143 9.59 16.76 -21.78
N ALA A 144 9.12 16.63 -23.02
CA ALA A 144 9.41 17.53 -24.14
C ALA A 144 9.24 19.02 -23.82
N LEU A 145 8.17 19.39 -23.10
CA LEU A 145 7.94 20.78 -22.68
C LEU A 145 8.97 21.24 -21.64
N ASN A 146 9.32 20.38 -20.67
CA ASN A 146 10.35 20.67 -19.69
C ASN A 146 11.74 20.72 -20.34
N THR A 147 12.02 19.83 -21.30
CA THR A 147 13.25 19.83 -22.07
C THR A 147 13.39 21.11 -22.89
N LEU A 148 12.30 21.57 -23.53
CA LEU A 148 12.27 22.86 -24.22
C LEU A 148 12.54 24.01 -23.24
N LEU A 149 11.92 24.00 -22.06
CA LEU A 149 12.15 25.02 -21.05
C LEU A 149 13.61 25.08 -20.59
N VAL A 150 14.25 23.91 -20.38
CA VAL A 150 15.69 23.81 -20.08
C VAL A 150 16.51 24.35 -21.25
N ALA A 151 16.20 23.97 -22.49
CA ALA A 151 16.93 24.45 -23.67
C ALA A 151 16.83 25.97 -23.84
N LEU A 152 15.67 26.57 -23.55
CA LEU A 152 15.45 28.01 -23.64
C LEU A 152 16.29 28.81 -22.61
N GLN A 153 16.66 28.21 -21.47
CA GLN A 153 17.58 28.84 -20.51
C GLN A 153 19.01 29.01 -21.09
N TYR A 154 19.36 28.20 -22.09
CA TYR A 154 20.67 28.19 -22.76
C TYR A 154 20.57 28.68 -24.22
N TYR A 155 19.59 29.55 -24.53
CA TYR A 155 19.33 30.01 -25.90
C TYR A 155 20.56 30.56 -26.63
N ASP A 156 21.48 31.21 -25.91
CA ASP A 156 22.70 31.82 -26.48
C ASP A 156 23.79 30.78 -26.84
N LYS A 157 23.67 29.53 -26.40
CA LYS A 157 24.66 28.46 -26.59
C LYS A 157 24.01 27.13 -26.97
N PRO A 158 23.89 26.81 -28.28
CA PRO A 158 23.13 25.64 -28.73
C PRO A 158 23.75 24.29 -28.31
N ALA A 159 25.09 24.21 -28.21
CA ALA A 159 25.76 22.99 -27.74
C ALA A 159 25.47 22.69 -26.27
N ASP A 160 25.47 23.74 -25.42
CA ASP A 160 25.18 23.62 -23.99
C ASP A 160 23.69 23.30 -23.76
N ALA A 161 22.80 23.88 -24.59
CA ALA A 161 21.37 23.59 -24.55
C ALA A 161 21.07 22.09 -24.82
N LEU A 162 21.72 21.51 -25.83
CA LEU A 162 21.57 20.08 -26.14
C LEU A 162 22.14 19.19 -25.03
N ALA A 163 23.31 19.55 -24.49
CA ALA A 163 23.92 18.81 -23.39
C ALA A 163 23.05 18.85 -22.11
N ALA A 164 22.47 20.01 -21.79
CA ALA A 164 21.55 20.18 -20.67
C ALA A 164 20.25 19.40 -20.86
N ALA A 165 19.66 19.44 -22.05
CA ALA A 165 18.48 18.67 -22.42
C ALA A 165 18.71 17.16 -22.29
N ALA A 166 19.82 16.66 -22.84
CA ALA A 166 20.19 15.25 -22.75
C ALA A 166 20.43 14.81 -21.29
N ALA A 167 21.14 15.63 -20.51
CA ALA A 167 21.38 15.36 -19.09
C ALA A 167 20.08 15.31 -18.28
N TYR A 168 19.15 16.25 -18.53
CA TYR A 168 17.84 16.27 -17.88
C TYR A 168 17.02 15.02 -18.22
N ASN A 169 16.91 14.69 -19.50
CA ASN A 169 16.13 13.52 -19.95
C ASN A 169 16.76 12.21 -19.44
N ALA A 170 18.10 12.11 -19.42
CA ALA A 170 18.80 10.93 -18.90
C ALA A 170 18.58 10.77 -17.40
N ALA A 171 18.68 11.87 -16.64
CA ALA A 171 18.36 11.88 -15.21
C ALA A 171 16.90 11.47 -14.97
N PHE A 172 15.96 11.99 -15.75
CA PHE A 172 14.55 11.60 -15.65
C PHE A 172 14.34 10.11 -15.94
N ALA A 173 14.90 9.57 -17.02
CA ALA A 173 14.73 8.16 -17.37
C ALA A 173 15.26 7.21 -16.27
N VAL A 174 16.42 7.54 -15.70
CA VAL A 174 17.10 6.72 -14.67
C VAL A 174 16.45 6.87 -13.31
N LEU A 175 16.12 8.09 -12.88
CA LEU A 175 15.70 8.39 -11.51
C LEU A 175 14.19 8.36 -11.32
N SER A 176 13.39 8.42 -12.40
CA SER A 176 11.94 8.36 -12.30
C SER A 176 11.47 7.03 -11.71
N ALA A 177 10.64 7.08 -10.68
CA ALA A 177 9.92 5.92 -10.20
C ALA A 177 8.65 5.71 -11.04
N TYR A 178 8.28 4.47 -11.31
CA TYR A 178 7.00 4.14 -11.96
C TYR A 178 5.78 4.37 -11.06
N ARG A 179 5.97 4.25 -9.73
CA ARG A 179 4.89 4.31 -8.74
C ARG A 179 3.91 5.49 -8.90
N PRO A 180 4.34 6.76 -9.01
CA PRO A 180 3.40 7.87 -9.15
C PRO A 180 2.50 7.74 -10.39
N TYR A 181 3.05 7.29 -11.52
CA TYR A 181 2.30 7.08 -12.76
C TYR A 181 1.36 5.88 -12.68
N ALA A 182 1.79 4.80 -12.03
CA ALA A 182 0.95 3.65 -11.76
C ALA A 182 -0.21 3.99 -10.81
N GLU A 183 0.03 4.80 -9.78
CA GLU A 183 -1.02 5.29 -8.88
C GLU A 183 -2.01 6.19 -9.61
N GLU A 184 -1.55 7.04 -10.53
CA GLU A 184 -2.39 7.89 -11.37
C GLU A 184 -3.23 7.05 -12.35
N ALA A 185 -2.61 6.14 -13.10
CA ALA A 185 -3.32 5.24 -14.02
C ALA A 185 -4.37 4.40 -13.28
N ALA A 186 -4.01 3.85 -12.11
CA ALA A 186 -4.95 3.10 -11.28
C ALA A 186 -6.07 4.00 -10.74
N ALA A 187 -5.78 5.24 -10.33
CA ALA A 187 -6.79 6.18 -9.85
C ALA A 187 -7.78 6.58 -10.96
N GLN A 188 -7.29 6.82 -12.16
CA GLN A 188 -8.12 7.12 -13.34
C GLN A 188 -8.98 5.90 -13.71
N ALA A 189 -8.37 4.71 -13.77
CA ALA A 189 -9.12 3.47 -14.03
C ALA A 189 -10.25 3.26 -13.02
N MET A 190 -9.97 3.39 -11.72
CA MET A 190 -10.98 3.19 -10.68
C MET A 190 -11.87 4.41 -10.41
N ALA A 191 -11.79 5.47 -11.24
CA ALA A 191 -12.67 6.61 -11.11
C ALA A 191 -14.12 6.25 -11.47
N SER A 192 -14.31 5.37 -12.46
CA SER A 192 -15.62 4.90 -12.94
C SER A 192 -16.23 3.78 -12.08
N LEU A 193 -15.43 3.15 -11.22
CA LEU A 193 -15.88 2.06 -10.35
C LEU A 193 -16.87 2.60 -9.30
N PRO A 194 -18.10 2.06 -9.22
CA PRO A 194 -19.06 2.45 -8.19
C PRO A 194 -18.53 2.13 -6.78
N PRO A 195 -19.02 2.83 -5.74
CA PRO A 195 -18.62 2.53 -4.36
C PRO A 195 -19.04 1.11 -3.97
N GLY A 196 -18.19 0.42 -3.23
CA GLY A 196 -18.48 -0.89 -2.68
C GLY A 196 -19.50 -0.82 -1.53
N PRO A 197 -19.95 -1.97 -1.01
CA PRO A 197 -20.99 -2.01 0.03
C PRO A 197 -20.56 -1.36 1.35
N MET A 198 -19.25 -1.26 1.62
CA MET A 198 -18.71 -0.53 2.78
C MET A 198 -18.28 0.90 2.43
N GLY A 199 -18.38 1.31 1.17
CA GLY A 199 -17.95 2.63 0.67
C GLY A 199 -18.89 3.77 1.06
N ALA A 200 -20.09 3.42 1.56
CA ALA A 200 -21.07 4.36 2.11
C ALA A 200 -20.96 4.53 3.64
N ARG A 201 -19.80 4.21 4.25
CA ARG A 201 -19.57 4.57 5.65
C ARG A 201 -19.25 6.07 5.71
N PRO A 202 -20.02 6.89 6.44
CA PRO A 202 -19.51 8.21 6.79
C PRO A 202 -18.24 7.98 7.61
N TYR A 203 -17.14 8.63 7.23
CA TYR A 203 -15.99 8.70 8.13
C TYR A 203 -16.43 9.38 9.44
N PRO A 204 -15.74 9.17 10.58
CA PRO A 204 -16.09 9.82 11.84
C PRO A 204 -16.21 11.35 11.73
N TRP A 205 -15.48 11.97 10.79
CA TRP A 205 -15.54 13.40 10.48
C TRP A 205 -16.62 13.80 9.45
N ASP A 206 -17.22 12.83 8.73
CA ASP A 206 -18.34 13.03 7.80
C ASP A 206 -19.71 12.75 8.44
N LEU A 207 -19.73 12.29 9.70
CA LEU A 207 -20.95 12.23 10.50
C LEU A 207 -21.40 13.66 10.79
N ASN A 208 -22.57 14.05 10.28
CA ASN A 208 -23.27 15.25 10.73
C ASN A 208 -23.40 15.15 12.27
N GLN A 209 -23.05 16.21 13.02
CA GLN A 209 -22.93 16.20 14.50
C GLN A 209 -24.12 15.50 15.21
N ARG A 210 -25.33 15.61 14.65
CA ARG A 210 -26.54 14.91 15.12
C ARG A 210 -26.46 13.38 15.23
N ALA A 211 -25.60 12.74 14.43
CA ALA A 211 -25.41 11.28 14.47
C ALA A 211 -24.48 10.86 15.62
N LEU A 212 -23.56 11.74 16.04
CA LEU A 212 -22.64 11.52 17.17
C LEU A 212 -23.32 11.78 18.52
N ASP A 213 -24.32 12.68 18.55
CA ASP A 213 -25.06 13.06 19.77
C ASP A 213 -25.84 11.89 20.40
N ASN A 214 -26.11 10.81 19.64
CA ASN A 214 -26.91 9.66 20.09
C ASN A 214 -26.09 8.37 20.28
N ASP A 215 -24.76 8.41 20.16
CA ASP A 215 -23.92 7.22 20.36
C ASP A 215 -23.52 7.07 21.84
N PRO A 216 -23.99 6.03 22.55
CA PRO A 216 -23.68 5.82 23.96
C PRO A 216 -22.19 5.56 24.23
N VAL A 217 -21.41 5.14 23.22
CA VAL A 217 -19.97 4.90 23.36
C VAL A 217 -19.19 6.22 23.43
N LEU A 218 -19.57 7.21 22.62
CA LEU A 218 -18.94 8.53 22.63
C LEU A 218 -19.35 9.39 23.83
N LEU A 219 -20.54 9.15 24.38
CA LEU A 219 -20.99 9.75 25.65
C LEU A 219 -20.10 9.39 26.84
N PHE A 220 -19.43 8.22 26.79
CA PHE A 220 -18.47 7.79 27.82
C PHE A 220 -17.07 8.41 27.60
N MET A 221 -16.71 8.75 26.37
CA MET A 221 -15.42 9.36 26.04
C MET A 221 -15.44 10.90 26.04
N GLY A 222 -16.64 11.50 26.00
CA GLY A 222 -16.86 12.92 25.75
C GLY A 222 -16.96 13.86 26.97
N LYS A 223 -16.47 13.48 28.16
CA LYS A 223 -16.30 14.42 29.27
C LYS A 223 -15.01 14.15 30.05
N SER A 224 -14.01 14.98 29.77
CA SER A 224 -12.92 15.35 30.69
C SER A 224 -12.16 14.19 31.35
N SER A 225 -11.03 13.80 30.76
CA SER A 225 -9.85 13.50 31.57
C SER A 225 -8.61 13.63 30.70
N SER A 226 -7.80 14.65 31.00
CA SER A 226 -6.41 14.77 30.56
C SER A 226 -5.69 13.43 30.70
N ILE A 227 -5.07 12.97 29.62
CA ILE A 227 -4.14 11.84 29.68
C ILE A 227 -2.93 12.31 30.49
N THR A 228 -2.91 12.01 31.79
CA THR A 228 -1.71 12.08 32.62
C THR A 228 -1.04 10.72 32.55
N THR A 229 0.04 10.62 31.78
CA THR A 229 0.86 9.42 31.67
C THR A 229 1.59 9.18 32.99
N TYR A 230 1.20 8.16 33.75
CA TYR A 230 1.94 7.72 34.93
C TYR A 230 2.92 6.61 34.53
N SER A 231 4.22 6.93 34.53
CA SER A 231 5.30 5.94 34.42
C SER A 231 5.51 5.28 35.78
N PRO A 232 5.40 3.95 35.93
CA PRO A 232 5.60 3.31 37.22
C PRO A 232 7.10 3.25 37.56
N ARG A 233 7.56 4.08 38.50
CA ARG A 233 8.81 3.83 39.25
C ARG A 233 8.47 3.32 40.65
N SER A 234 9.21 2.28 41.04
CA SER A 234 9.14 1.54 42.31
C SER A 234 9.13 2.42 43.58
N PRO A 235 8.58 1.92 44.69
CA PRO A 235 8.26 2.70 45.88
C PRO A 235 9.51 2.90 46.76
N ALA A 236 9.84 4.16 47.04
CA ALA A 236 10.77 4.50 48.09
C ALA A 236 10.29 5.77 48.81
N GLY A 237 9.89 5.58 50.08
CA GLY A 237 10.14 6.55 51.14
C GLY A 237 9.19 7.74 51.27
N SER A 238 8.42 7.71 52.36
CA SER A 238 8.15 8.84 53.29
C SER A 238 7.40 10.07 52.75
N ARG A 239 6.48 10.71 53.44
CA ARG A 239 5.92 10.65 54.80
C ARG A 239 4.76 11.65 54.70
N GLN A 240 3.54 11.28 55.04
CA GLN A 240 2.56 12.28 55.49
C GLN A 240 2.13 11.92 56.90
N LYS A 241 2.65 12.71 57.84
CA LYS A 241 2.31 12.73 59.25
C LYS A 241 0.92 13.38 59.40
N VAL A 242 0.04 12.67 60.13
CA VAL A 242 -0.76 13.17 61.29
C VAL A 242 -1.92 14.11 60.94
N GLN A 243 -3.16 14.00 61.43
CA GLN A 243 -4.01 13.15 62.30
C GLN A 243 -5.34 13.98 62.47
N PRO A 244 -6.38 13.59 63.24
CA PRO A 244 -7.04 12.30 63.43
C PRO A 244 -8.60 12.40 63.49
N GLU A 245 -9.24 11.26 63.83
CA GLU A 245 -10.60 11.05 64.40
C GLU A 245 -11.80 11.19 63.45
N THR A 246 -12.79 10.29 63.40
CA THR A 246 -13.34 9.38 64.43
C THR A 246 -13.93 8.10 63.80
N ALA A 247 -13.95 7.02 64.57
CA ALA A 247 -14.41 5.67 64.21
C ALA A 247 -15.97 5.51 64.33
N PRO A 248 -16.56 4.37 63.90
CA PRO A 248 -17.93 4.27 63.36
C PRO A 248 -18.99 3.78 64.37
N ARG A 249 -20.28 3.90 63.99
CA ARG A 249 -21.40 3.20 64.64
C ARG A 249 -21.87 2.01 63.79
N GLN A 250 -21.86 0.82 64.40
CA GLN A 250 -22.56 -0.40 63.96
C GLN A 250 -23.97 -0.44 64.58
N MET A 251 -24.92 -1.04 63.86
CA MET A 251 -26.07 -1.75 64.45
C MET A 251 -26.55 -2.85 63.49
N ALA A 252 -26.79 -4.04 64.04
CA ALA A 252 -27.11 -5.34 63.43
C ALA A 252 -28.63 -5.67 63.55
N PRO A 253 -29.14 -6.92 63.48
CA PRO A 253 -29.08 -7.98 62.43
C PRO A 253 -30.45 -8.69 62.09
N GLY A 254 -30.50 -9.38 60.92
CA GLY A 254 -31.20 -10.67 60.63
C GLY A 254 -32.73 -10.70 60.32
N PRO A 255 -33.33 -11.82 59.82
CA PRO A 255 -32.80 -13.09 59.25
C PRO A 255 -33.59 -13.56 57.96
N PRO A 256 -33.77 -14.87 57.60
CA PRO A 256 -32.90 -15.66 56.70
C PRO A 256 -33.57 -16.37 55.48
N GLY A 257 -32.76 -16.76 54.50
CA GLY A 257 -32.80 -18.10 53.84
C GLY A 257 -33.53 -18.30 52.51
N LYS A 258 -32.79 -18.69 51.44
CA LYS A 258 -32.76 -20.05 50.82
C LYS A 258 -32.01 -20.07 49.46
N GLY A 259 -31.06 -21.01 49.32
CA GLY A 259 -30.78 -21.73 48.06
C GLY A 259 -29.58 -21.32 47.19
N GLN A 260 -28.40 -21.90 47.43
CA GLN A 260 -27.29 -22.10 46.47
C GLN A 260 -27.45 -23.50 45.79
N PRO A 261 -26.73 -23.90 44.70
CA PRO A 261 -25.33 -23.55 44.39
C PRO A 261 -24.98 -23.29 42.90
N ARG A 262 -23.83 -22.66 42.66
CA ARG A 262 -23.13 -22.69 41.36
C ARG A 262 -21.91 -23.60 41.50
N GLU A 263 -21.85 -24.62 40.66
CA GLU A 263 -20.70 -25.50 40.49
C GLU A 263 -19.55 -24.81 39.76
N ASN A 264 -18.34 -25.17 40.18
CA ASN A 264 -17.06 -24.80 39.57
C ASN A 264 -16.79 -25.65 38.32
N ILE A 265 -16.36 -25.02 37.23
CA ILE A 265 -15.55 -25.70 36.21
C ILE A 265 -14.28 -24.90 35.96
N ILE A 266 -13.18 -25.60 36.19
CA ILE A 266 -11.78 -25.22 36.04
C ILE A 266 -11.46 -25.14 34.54
N ILE A 267 -10.94 -24.00 34.07
CA ILE A 267 -10.21 -23.94 32.80
C ILE A 267 -8.76 -23.61 33.10
N LYS A 268 -7.90 -24.53 32.66
CA LYS A 268 -6.44 -24.56 32.80
C LYS A 268 -5.82 -23.27 32.26
N ARG A 269 -4.90 -22.67 33.01
CA ARG A 269 -3.99 -21.63 32.51
C ARG A 269 -2.93 -22.30 31.65
N GLU A 270 -2.90 -22.00 30.37
CA GLU A 270 -1.72 -22.25 29.53
C GLU A 270 -0.60 -21.26 29.89
N PRO A 271 0.67 -21.69 29.80
CA PRO A 271 1.83 -20.89 30.19
C PRO A 271 2.08 -19.74 29.23
N ALA A 272 2.64 -18.66 29.77
CA ALA A 272 3.00 -17.44 29.06
C ALA A 272 3.93 -17.75 27.87
N TYR A 273 3.57 -17.24 26.69
CA TYR A 273 4.41 -17.26 25.51
C TYR A 273 5.56 -16.27 25.69
N ASP A 274 6.78 -16.79 25.79
CA ASP A 274 8.02 -16.03 25.85
C ASP A 274 8.28 -15.41 24.47
N ARG A 275 8.36 -14.07 24.39
CA ARG A 275 8.76 -13.38 23.16
C ARG A 275 10.19 -13.79 22.81
N PRO A 276 10.48 -14.28 21.60
CA PRO A 276 11.86 -14.39 21.15
C PRO A 276 12.47 -12.99 21.10
N GLN A 277 13.58 -12.80 21.81
CA GLN A 277 14.36 -11.57 21.78
C GLN A 277 14.85 -11.31 20.35
N ASP A 278 14.54 -10.12 19.84
CA ASP A 278 15.06 -9.60 18.57
C ASP A 278 16.59 -9.65 18.57
N ARG A 279 17.12 -10.67 17.90
CA ARG A 279 18.56 -10.87 17.73
C ARG A 279 19.12 -10.07 16.56
N ASN A 280 18.61 -8.86 16.33
CA ASN A 280 19.09 -7.99 15.26
C ASN A 280 19.06 -6.48 15.58
N SER A 281 19.38 -6.13 16.83
CA SER A 281 19.72 -4.75 17.21
C SER A 281 21.24 -4.56 17.29
N GLN A 282 21.95 -4.83 16.19
CA GLN A 282 23.31 -4.32 16.00
C GLN A 282 23.22 -3.17 15.01
N GLN A 283 23.42 -1.94 15.51
CA GLN A 283 23.72 -0.81 14.64
C GLN A 283 24.90 -1.21 13.74
N PRO A 284 24.85 -0.96 12.42
CA PRO A 284 25.99 -1.25 11.56
C PRO A 284 27.20 -0.44 12.05
N THR A 285 28.27 -1.14 12.41
CA THR A 285 29.55 -0.53 12.76
C THR A 285 30.02 0.34 11.59
N PRO A 286 30.48 1.58 11.81
CA PRO A 286 30.95 2.41 10.71
C PRO A 286 32.11 1.71 9.99
N LEU A 287 32.04 1.66 8.66
CA LEU A 287 33.17 1.17 7.86
C LEU A 287 34.41 2.03 8.18
N PRO A 288 35.60 1.42 8.33
CA PRO A 288 36.81 2.16 8.62
C PRO A 288 37.10 3.13 7.48
N VAL A 289 37.18 4.42 7.80
CA VAL A 289 37.54 5.47 6.84
C VAL A 289 38.95 5.17 6.32
N PRO A 290 39.16 5.03 5.01
CA PRO A 290 40.46 4.71 4.46
C PRO A 290 41.46 5.85 4.72
N ASN A 291 42.61 5.52 5.31
CA ASN A 291 43.69 6.48 5.57
C ASN A 291 44.10 7.20 4.26
N PRO A 292 44.02 8.54 4.18
CA PRO A 292 44.27 9.30 2.96
C PRO A 292 45.67 9.07 2.37
N GLU A 293 46.68 8.81 3.19
CA GLU A 293 48.04 8.53 2.72
C GLU A 293 48.13 7.21 1.94
N ARG A 294 47.34 6.20 2.34
CA ARG A 294 47.28 4.90 1.65
C ARG A 294 46.54 4.99 0.30
N VAL A 295 45.57 5.90 0.20
CA VAL A 295 44.84 6.16 -1.05
C VAL A 295 45.75 6.86 -2.06
N GLU A 296 46.57 7.80 -1.59
CA GLU A 296 47.51 8.53 -2.45
C GLU A 296 48.68 7.65 -2.91
N GLN A 297 49.20 6.77 -2.05
CA GLN A 297 50.19 5.76 -2.42
C GLN A 297 49.64 4.76 -3.46
N ARG A 298 48.36 4.35 -3.34
CA ARG A 298 47.70 3.49 -4.35
C ARG A 298 47.50 4.22 -5.68
N LYS A 299 47.18 5.51 -5.68
CA LYS A 299 47.11 6.32 -6.91
C LYS A 299 48.48 6.46 -7.59
N LYS A 300 49.54 6.70 -6.82
CA LYS A 300 50.93 6.78 -7.33
C LYS A 300 51.43 5.43 -7.86
N ALA A 301 51.02 4.31 -7.25
CA ALA A 301 51.34 2.97 -7.73
C ALA A 301 50.59 2.60 -9.03
N ARG A 302 49.32 3.00 -9.16
CA ARG A 302 48.54 2.81 -10.40
C ARG A 302 49.04 3.67 -11.56
N ALA A 303 49.49 4.90 -11.28
CA ALA A 303 50.12 5.76 -12.29
C ALA A 303 51.42 5.14 -12.83
N LYS A 304 52.24 4.51 -11.97
CA LYS A 304 53.46 3.80 -12.41
C LYS A 304 53.19 2.50 -13.19
N GLN A 305 52.01 1.89 -13.05
CA GLN A 305 51.62 0.70 -13.82
C GLN A 305 50.92 1.03 -15.15
N GLY A 306 50.30 2.21 -15.27
CA GLY A 306 49.68 2.68 -16.52
C GLY A 306 50.66 3.20 -17.57
N GLU A 307 51.90 3.53 -17.18
CA GLU A 307 52.93 4.09 -18.08
C GLU A 307 53.70 3.03 -18.88
N LYS A 308 53.28 1.75 -18.84
CA LYS A 308 53.96 0.65 -19.56
C LYS A 308 53.13 -0.03 -20.65
N GLN A 309 51.96 0.51 -20.99
CA GLN A 309 51.15 0.01 -22.10
C GLN A 309 50.57 1.16 -22.91
N GLU A 310 51.37 1.62 -23.90
CA GLU A 310 50.86 2.17 -25.15
C GLU A 310 51.29 1.26 -26.31
N PRO A 311 50.57 1.29 -27.44
CA PRO A 311 50.31 0.11 -28.27
C PRO A 311 51.38 -0.12 -29.33
N GLY A 312 51.71 -1.40 -29.56
CA GLY A 312 52.50 -1.83 -30.71
C GLY A 312 51.62 -2.64 -31.67
N ASN A 313 51.39 -2.04 -32.84
CA ASN A 313 50.97 -2.62 -34.14
C ASN A 313 49.62 -3.34 -34.23
#